data_AF-A0A4R8B736-F1
#
_entry.id   AF-A0A4R8B736-F1
#
_cell.length_a   1.000
_cell.length_b   1.000
_cell.length_c   1.000
_cell.angle_alpha   90.00
_cell.angle_beta   90.00
_cell.angle_gamma   90.00
#
_symmetry.space_group_name_H-M   'P 1'
#
loop_
_entity.id
_entity.type
_entity.pdbx_description
1 polymer ?
#
loop_
_entity_poly.entity_id
_entity_poly.type
_entity_poly.pdbx_seq_one_letter_code
_entity_poly.pdbx_strand_id
1 'polypeptide(L)'
;MNISLTVNLDVEDKVFNDFSDIYKANLEKLIKEYKYDMFVDEYQIKFKYLVQEIKKLNRDILVGNASYNLDNLKLIIALLNENNLEIQKIFIPSLSRRIASLIEGQEMYRNHSRWIDFYPGQVEEIHQERENNYLEIIKYFEDKKTVVVEI
;
A
#
# COMPACT_ATOMS: atom_id res chain seq x y z
N MET A 1 -14.32 20.11 -5.87
CA MET A 1 -13.28 19.17 -6.32
C MET A 1 -12.69 18.54 -5.06
N ASN A 2 -13.10 17.30 -4.74
CA ASN A 2 -12.61 16.57 -3.57
C ASN A 2 -11.32 15.88 -3.96
N ILE A 3 -10.21 16.50 -3.59
CA ILE A 3 -8.89 15.89 -3.66
C ILE A 3 -8.85 14.85 -2.57
N SER A 4 -8.59 13.61 -2.92
CA SER A 4 -8.35 12.54 -1.95
C SER A 4 -6.84 12.29 -1.81
N LEU A 5 -6.39 11.76 -0.67
CA LEU A 5 -5.01 11.42 -0.41
C LEU A 5 -4.79 9.94 -0.69
N THR A 6 -3.99 9.55 -1.67
CA THR A 6 -3.57 8.13 -1.78
C THR A 6 -2.33 7.89 -0.95
N VAL A 7 -2.44 7.08 0.10
CA VAL A 7 -1.29 6.40 0.72
C VAL A 7 -0.91 5.28 -0.23
N ASN A 8 0.09 5.53 -1.05
CA ASN A 8 0.59 4.54 -1.99
C ASN A 8 1.86 3.93 -1.42
N LEU A 9 1.81 2.62 -1.11
CA LEU A 9 3.00 1.86 -0.73
C LEU A 9 3.90 1.57 -1.94
N ASP A 10 3.41 1.80 -3.16
CA ASP A 10 4.19 1.82 -4.40
C ASP A 10 3.73 2.97 -5.32
N VAL A 11 4.36 4.14 -5.16
CA VAL A 11 3.98 5.42 -5.79
C VAL A 11 4.01 5.37 -7.32
N GLU A 12 4.59 4.33 -7.93
CA GLU A 12 4.75 4.18 -9.37
C GLU A 12 3.69 3.29 -10.05
N ASP A 13 2.72 2.73 -9.33
CA ASP A 13 1.64 1.96 -9.98
C ASP A 13 0.85 2.87 -10.94
N LYS A 14 1.01 2.57 -12.24
CA LYS A 14 0.43 3.33 -13.36
C LYS A 14 -1.08 3.43 -13.28
N VAL A 15 -1.76 2.48 -12.62
CA VAL A 15 -3.21 2.53 -12.45
C VAL A 15 -3.63 3.77 -11.65
N PHE A 16 -2.75 4.29 -10.78
CA PHE A 16 -3.04 5.52 -10.08
C PHE A 16 -2.69 6.79 -10.85
N ASN A 17 -2.04 6.71 -12.01
CA ASN A 17 -1.65 7.89 -12.80
C ASN A 17 -2.84 8.66 -13.35
N ASP A 18 -3.94 7.95 -13.64
CA ASP A 18 -5.17 8.56 -14.15
C ASP A 18 -5.93 9.37 -13.08
N PHE A 19 -5.58 9.23 -11.80
CA PHE A 19 -6.10 10.09 -10.74
C PHE A 19 -5.33 11.42 -10.68
N SER A 20 -5.59 12.31 -11.64
CA SER A 20 -5.00 13.65 -11.72
C SER A 20 -5.38 14.57 -10.56
N ASP A 21 -6.55 14.33 -9.96
CA ASP A 21 -7.16 15.22 -8.97
C ASP A 21 -6.89 14.77 -7.53
N ILE A 22 -5.99 13.82 -7.34
CA ILE A 22 -5.68 13.18 -6.05
C ILE A 22 -4.29 13.59 -5.61
N TYR A 23 -4.17 14.06 -4.37
CA TYR A 23 -2.88 14.36 -3.78
C TYR A 23 -2.22 13.03 -3.38
N LYS A 24 -1.02 12.77 -3.92
CA LYS A 24 -0.30 11.52 -3.64
C LYS A 24 0.79 11.79 -2.61
N ALA A 25 0.64 11.20 -1.43
CA ALA A 25 1.71 11.20 -0.43
C ALA A 25 2.70 10.06 -0.73
N ASN A 26 3.96 10.42 -0.92
CA ASN A 26 5.05 9.46 -1.04
C ASN A 26 5.81 9.41 0.29
N LEU A 27 5.81 8.26 0.96
CA LEU A 27 6.47 8.08 2.25
C LEU A 27 7.99 8.35 2.16
N GLU A 28 8.65 7.97 1.07
CA GLU A 28 10.09 8.22 0.87
C GLU A 28 10.40 9.72 0.79
N LYS A 29 9.52 10.49 0.14
CA LYS A 29 9.65 11.95 0.10
C LYS A 29 9.54 12.54 1.51
N LEU A 30 8.56 12.08 2.29
CA LEU A 30 8.35 12.54 3.67
C LEU A 30 9.53 12.17 4.57
N ILE A 31 10.04 10.94 4.47
CA ILE A 31 11.24 10.49 5.19
C ILE A 31 12.43 11.43 4.93
N LYS A 32 12.64 11.84 3.68
CA LYS A 32 13.72 12.80 3.32
C LYS A 32 13.47 14.19 3.88
N GLU A 33 12.25 14.73 3.73
CA GLU A 33 11.88 16.07 4.20
C GLU A 33 11.99 16.21 5.73
N TYR A 34 11.56 15.16 6.45
CA TYR A 34 11.61 15.09 7.90
C TYR A 34 12.95 14.57 8.45
N LYS A 35 13.91 14.25 7.57
CA LYS A 35 15.25 13.74 7.93
C LYS A 35 15.22 12.49 8.81
N TYR A 36 14.32 11.56 8.49
CA TYR A 36 14.24 10.28 9.18
C TYR A 36 15.54 9.49 9.05
N ASP A 37 16.06 9.00 10.17
CA ASP A 37 17.26 8.17 10.25
C ASP A 37 16.88 6.76 10.72
N MET A 38 17.01 5.76 9.85
CA MET A 38 16.66 4.38 10.16
C MET A 38 17.49 3.73 11.29
N PHE A 39 18.65 4.31 11.64
CA PHE A 39 19.51 3.81 12.72
C PHE A 39 19.21 4.43 14.07
N VAL A 40 18.50 5.57 14.09
CA VAL A 40 18.24 6.35 15.30
C VAL A 40 16.75 6.39 15.62
N ASP A 41 15.91 6.55 14.61
CA ASP A 41 14.48 6.74 14.74
C ASP A 41 13.73 5.41 14.81
N GLU A 42 12.73 5.34 15.70
CA GLU A 42 11.80 4.22 15.74
C GLU A 42 11.11 4.02 14.38
N TYR A 43 10.96 2.75 13.98
CA TYR A 43 10.34 2.36 12.71
C TYR A 43 8.98 3.05 12.44
N GLN A 44 8.21 3.32 13.50
CA GLN A 44 6.87 3.88 13.40
C GLN A 44 6.86 5.39 13.09
N ILE A 45 7.97 6.10 13.34
CA ILE A 45 8.05 7.56 13.20
C ILE A 45 7.75 8.01 11.76
N LYS A 46 8.22 7.27 10.75
CA LYS A 46 7.93 7.58 9.34
C LYS A 46 6.43 7.64 9.04
N PHE A 47 5.62 6.78 9.67
CA PHE A 47 4.17 6.78 9.49
C PHE A 47 3.49 7.92 10.25
N LYS A 48 4.09 8.41 11.35
CA LYS A 48 3.62 9.63 12.02
C LYS A 48 3.78 10.85 11.11
N TYR A 49 4.86 10.95 10.34
CA TYR A 49 5.01 12.02 9.35
C TYR A 49 3.95 11.97 8.26
N LEU A 50 3.64 10.75 7.78
CA LEU A 50 2.52 10.55 6.86
C LEU A 50 1.23 11.11 7.46
N VAL A 51 0.85 10.66 8.66
CA VAL A 51 -0.39 11.10 9.35
C VAL A 51 -0.42 12.61 9.56
N GLN A 52 0.71 13.24 9.88
CA GLN A 52 0.80 14.71 9.98
C GLN A 52 0.46 15.41 8.66
N GLU A 53 0.97 14.90 7.54
CA GLU A 53 0.62 15.44 6.22
C GLU A 53 -0.87 15.25 5.90
N ILE A 54 -1.43 14.09 6.23
CA ILE A 54 -2.87 13.82 6.06
C ILE A 54 -3.70 14.86 6.79
N LYS A 55 -3.35 15.14 8.05
CA LYS A 55 -4.04 16.14 8.88
C LYS A 55 -4.01 17.53 8.28
N LYS A 56 -2.90 17.93 7.66
CA LYS A 56 -2.77 19.26 7.02
C LYS A 56 -3.71 19.42 5.83
N LEU A 57 -3.96 18.35 5.10
CA LEU A 57 -4.76 18.38 3.87
C LEU A 57 -6.26 18.43 4.16
N ASN A 58 -6.71 17.82 5.26
CA ASN A 58 -8.12 17.71 5.66
C ASN A 58 -9.02 17.21 4.50
N ARG A 59 -8.65 16.05 3.95
CA ARG A 59 -9.26 15.43 2.77
C ARG A 59 -9.55 13.96 3.02
N ASP A 60 -10.39 13.38 2.16
CA ASP A 60 -10.64 11.93 2.13
C ASP A 60 -9.32 11.19 1.88
N ILE A 61 -9.10 10.10 2.62
CA ILE A 61 -7.96 9.21 2.57
C ILE A 61 -8.33 7.97 1.75
N LEU A 62 -7.49 7.68 0.78
CA LEU A 62 -7.50 6.49 -0.05
C LEU A 62 -6.20 5.74 0.17
N VAL A 63 -6.23 4.42 0.07
CA VAL A 63 -5.01 3.61 0.16
C VAL A 63 -4.91 2.72 -1.07
N GLY A 64 -3.76 2.73 -1.73
CA GLY A 64 -3.46 1.87 -2.86
C GLY A 64 -2.44 0.79 -2.47
N ASN A 65 -2.58 -0.40 -3.07
CA ASN A 65 -1.61 -1.50 -2.94
C ASN A 65 -1.33 -1.93 -1.49
N ALA A 66 -2.40 -1.98 -0.67
CA ALA A 66 -2.31 -2.18 0.77
C ALA A 66 -1.90 -3.60 1.21
N SER A 67 -1.91 -4.56 0.28
CA SER A 67 -1.59 -5.98 0.50
C SER A 67 -0.11 -6.29 0.55
N TYR A 68 0.74 -5.38 0.07
CA TYR A 68 2.19 -5.62 0.00
C TYR A 68 2.81 -5.71 1.41
N ASN A 69 2.25 -4.99 2.38
CA ASN A 69 2.66 -5.08 3.76
C ASN A 69 1.48 -4.77 4.68
N LEU A 70 0.80 -5.83 5.13
CA LEU A 70 -0.39 -5.74 5.96
C LEU A 70 -0.11 -5.14 7.33
N ASP A 71 1.05 -5.40 7.92
CA ASP A 71 1.44 -4.86 9.23
C ASP A 71 1.63 -3.34 9.18
N ASN A 72 2.25 -2.83 8.11
CA ASN A 72 2.35 -1.40 7.88
C ASN A 72 0.96 -0.78 7.72
N LEU A 73 0.04 -1.43 7.00
CA LEU A 73 -1.33 -0.95 6.87
C LEU A 73 -2.02 -0.88 8.24
N LYS A 74 -1.92 -1.94 9.05
CA LYS A 74 -2.50 -1.99 10.41
C LYS A 74 -1.95 -0.87 11.29
N LEU A 75 -0.65 -0.61 11.22
CA LEU A 75 -0.01 0.48 11.96
C LEU A 75 -0.49 1.86 11.50
N ILE A 76 -0.59 2.08 10.19
CA ILE A 76 -1.13 3.34 9.64
C ILE A 76 -2.57 3.54 10.09
N ILE A 77 -3.41 2.52 10.04
CA ILE A 77 -4.80 2.57 10.52
C ILE A 77 -4.85 2.94 12.01
N ALA A 78 -4.01 2.34 12.84
CA ALA A 78 -3.94 2.65 14.26
C ALA A 78 -3.60 4.14 14.50
N LEU A 79 -2.58 4.66 13.83
CA LEU A 79 -2.16 6.06 13.95
C LEU A 79 -3.21 7.04 13.39
N LEU A 80 -3.94 6.66 12.34
CA LEU A 80 -5.06 7.45 11.82
C LEU A 80 -6.21 7.52 12.83
N ASN A 81 -6.58 6.39 13.43
CA ASN A 81 -7.65 6.33 14.43
C ASN A 81 -7.31 7.16 15.68
N GLU A 82 -6.05 7.16 16.14
CA GLU A 82 -5.58 8.03 17.23
C GLU A 82 -5.81 9.53 16.95
N ASN A 83 -5.91 9.89 15.67
CA ASN A 83 -6.13 11.26 15.21
C ASN A 83 -7.56 11.51 14.71
N ASN A 84 -8.51 10.60 14.97
CA ASN A 84 -9.89 10.63 14.46
C ASN A 84 -9.97 10.77 12.93
N LEU A 85 -9.03 10.16 12.21
CA LEU A 85 -9.03 10.08 10.75
C LEU A 85 -9.46 8.69 10.32
N GLU A 86 -10.33 8.62 9.31
CA GLU A 86 -10.83 7.36 8.75
C GLU A 86 -10.41 7.24 7.29
N ILE A 87 -10.10 6.01 6.85
CA ILE A 87 -9.87 5.70 5.43
C ILE A 87 -11.23 5.52 4.74
N GLN A 88 -11.45 6.24 3.64
CA GLN A 88 -12.72 6.16 2.88
C GLN A 88 -12.70 5.01 1.89
N LYS A 89 -11.58 4.79 1.19
CA LYS A 89 -11.46 3.65 0.26
C LYS A 89 -10.09 2.99 0.27
N ILE A 90 -10.09 1.69 0.01
CA ILE A 90 -8.88 0.90 -0.21
C ILE A 90 -8.98 0.24 -1.56
N PHE A 91 -7.94 0.40 -2.36
CA PHE A 91 -7.81 -0.20 -3.66
C PHE A 91 -6.92 -1.43 -3.60
N ILE A 92 -7.45 -2.56 -4.04
CA ILE A 92 -6.73 -3.82 -4.20
C ILE A 92 -6.70 -4.20 -5.68
N PRO A 93 -5.67 -4.92 -6.16
CA PRO A 93 -5.62 -5.36 -7.55
C PRO A 93 -6.75 -6.34 -7.86
N SER A 94 -7.39 -6.15 -9.02
CA SER A 94 -8.36 -7.08 -9.59
C SER A 94 -7.76 -8.46 -9.84
N LEU A 95 -8.59 -9.51 -9.82
CA LEU A 95 -8.14 -10.90 -10.05
C LEU A 95 -7.30 -11.05 -11.33
N SER A 96 -7.69 -10.40 -12.42
CA SER A 96 -6.93 -10.40 -13.67
C SER A 96 -5.51 -9.84 -13.51
N ARG A 97 -5.35 -8.76 -12.74
CA ARG A 97 -4.03 -8.17 -12.46
C ARG A 97 -3.20 -9.06 -11.54
N ARG A 98 -3.84 -9.68 -10.54
CA ARG A 98 -3.17 -10.63 -9.64
C ARG A 98 -2.63 -11.84 -10.40
N ILE A 99 -3.41 -12.39 -11.33
CA ILE A 99 -2.99 -13.48 -12.22
C ILE A 99 -1.85 -13.02 -13.15
N ALA A 100 -1.99 -11.85 -13.78
CA ALA A 100 -0.95 -11.31 -14.66
C ALA A 100 0.39 -11.14 -13.93
N SER A 101 0.37 -10.61 -12.70
CA SER A 101 1.56 -10.45 -11.86
C SER A 101 2.22 -11.79 -11.51
N LEU A 102 1.44 -12.85 -11.25
CA LEU A 102 1.98 -14.20 -11.04
C LEU A 102 2.70 -14.71 -12.29
N ILE A 103 2.05 -14.60 -13.46
CA ILE A 103 2.61 -15.07 -14.73
C ILE A 103 3.92 -14.33 -15.04
N GLU A 104 3.92 -13.01 -14.87
CA GLU A 104 5.12 -12.18 -15.05
C GLU A 104 6.24 -12.58 -14.10
N GLY A 105 5.94 -12.78 -12.80
CA GLY A 105 6.92 -13.26 -11.82
C GLY A 105 7.51 -14.62 -12.18
N GLN A 106 6.68 -15.56 -12.63
CA GLN A 106 7.13 -16.87 -13.09
C GLN A 106 7.97 -16.80 -14.37
N GLU A 107 7.66 -15.88 -15.29
CA GLU A 107 8.47 -15.64 -16.48
C GLU A 107 9.81 -15.01 -16.15
N MET A 108 9.84 -13.98 -15.29
CA MET A 108 11.06 -13.38 -14.78
C MET A 108 11.94 -14.44 -14.10
N TYR A 109 11.34 -15.31 -13.29
CA TYR A 109 12.05 -16.40 -12.65
C TYR A 109 12.65 -17.37 -13.66
N ARG A 110 11.88 -17.83 -14.63
CA ARG A 110 12.38 -18.74 -15.68
C ARG A 110 13.55 -18.14 -16.46
N ASN A 111 13.45 -16.86 -16.81
CA ASN A 111 14.45 -16.18 -17.63
C ASN A 111 15.71 -15.79 -16.83
N HIS A 112 15.58 -15.55 -15.52
CA HIS A 112 16.65 -14.97 -14.70
C HIS A 112 16.97 -15.75 -13.43
N SER A 113 16.49 -16.99 -13.28
CA SER A 113 16.71 -17.86 -12.09
C SER A 113 18.17 -17.97 -11.65
N ARG A 114 19.14 -17.80 -12.55
CA ARG A 114 20.57 -17.80 -12.24
C ARG A 114 21.09 -16.50 -11.62
N TRP A 115 20.31 -15.43 -11.69
CA TRP A 115 20.68 -14.06 -11.33
C TRP A 115 19.82 -13.49 -10.19
N ILE A 116 18.79 -14.22 -9.79
CA ILE A 116 17.87 -13.82 -8.74
C ILE A 116 17.93 -14.86 -7.62
N ASP A 117 17.91 -14.39 -6.38
CA ASP A 117 17.99 -15.23 -5.18
C ASP A 117 16.60 -15.72 -4.77
N PHE A 118 15.92 -16.38 -5.72
CA PHE A 118 14.64 -17.03 -5.49
C PHE A 118 14.82 -18.55 -5.62
N TYR A 119 14.25 -19.32 -4.69
CA TYR A 119 14.13 -20.77 -4.89
C TYR A 119 12.92 -21.11 -5.76
N PRO A 120 12.92 -22.28 -6.44
CA PRO A 120 11.76 -22.73 -7.19
C PRO A 120 10.52 -22.84 -6.28
N GLY A 121 9.43 -22.15 -6.63
CA GLY A 121 8.19 -22.11 -5.83
C GLY A 121 8.03 -20.87 -4.96
N GLN A 122 9.10 -20.09 -4.73
CA GLN A 122 9.03 -18.90 -3.88
C GLN A 122 8.14 -17.80 -4.45
N VAL A 123 8.03 -17.69 -5.78
CA VAL A 123 7.15 -16.72 -6.46
C VAL A 123 5.69 -17.02 -6.15
N GLU A 124 5.30 -18.30 -6.21
CA GLU A 124 3.96 -18.78 -5.89
C GLU A 124 3.63 -18.59 -4.40
N GLU A 125 4.59 -18.84 -3.51
CA GLU A 125 4.41 -18.63 -2.08
C GLU A 125 4.17 -17.15 -1.74
N ILE A 126 4.96 -16.23 -2.30
CA ILE A 126 4.75 -14.79 -2.14
C ILE A 126 3.40 -14.36 -2.73
N HIS A 127 3.00 -14.93 -3.86
CA HIS A 127 1.70 -14.64 -4.46
C HIS A 127 0.55 -15.11 -3.56
N GLN A 128 0.65 -16.32 -3.01
CA GLN A 128 -0.33 -16.87 -2.07
C GLN A 128 -0.42 -16.04 -0.78
N GLU A 129 0.71 -15.56 -0.26
CA GLU A 129 0.74 -14.63 0.88
C GLU A 129 -0.03 -13.35 0.55
N ARG A 130 0.17 -12.78 -0.65
CA ARG A 130 -0.57 -11.60 -1.10
C ARG A 130 -2.08 -11.87 -1.22
N GLU A 131 -2.48 -13.02 -1.75
CA GLU A 131 -3.90 -13.43 -1.79
C GLU A 131 -4.51 -13.48 -0.38
N ASN A 132 -3.79 -14.06 0.58
CA ASN A 132 -4.23 -14.08 1.97
C ASN A 132 -4.36 -12.67 2.55
N ASN A 133 -3.41 -11.77 2.25
CA ASN A 133 -3.47 -10.37 2.67
C ASN A 133 -4.69 -9.64 2.08
N TYR A 134 -5.05 -9.88 0.81
CA TYR A 134 -6.27 -9.30 0.22
C TYR A 134 -7.54 -9.76 0.95
N LEU A 135 -7.64 -11.06 1.24
CA LEU A 135 -8.79 -11.61 1.97
C LEU A 135 -8.88 -11.03 3.39
N GLU A 136 -7.75 -10.86 4.07
CA GLU A 136 -7.72 -10.24 5.40
C GLU A 136 -8.14 -8.76 5.35
N ILE A 137 -7.69 -8.01 4.34
CA ILE A 137 -8.11 -6.61 4.13
C ILE A 137 -9.61 -6.53 3.90
N ILE A 138 -10.17 -7.35 2.99
CA ILE A 138 -11.61 -7.37 2.70
C ILE A 138 -12.39 -7.65 3.99
N LYS A 139 -11.99 -8.70 4.73
CA LYS A 139 -12.64 -9.09 5.99
C LYS A 139 -12.54 -8.00 7.06
N TYR A 140 -11.40 -7.32 7.18
CA TYR A 140 -11.20 -6.27 8.18
C TYR A 140 -12.13 -5.06 7.96
N PHE A 141 -12.47 -4.77 6.70
CA PHE A 141 -13.30 -3.61 6.33
C PHE A 141 -14.76 -3.95 6.02
N GLU A 142 -15.17 -5.22 6.08
CA GLU A 142 -16.53 -5.69 5.77
C GLU A 142 -17.62 -4.96 6.59
N ASP A 143 -17.38 -4.75 7.89
CA ASP A 143 -18.30 -4.06 8.81
C ASP A 143 -17.96 -2.56 9.02
N LYS A 144 -17.06 -2.01 8.20
CA LYS A 144 -16.58 -0.63 8.34
C LYS A 144 -17.15 0.26 7.24
N LYS A 145 -17.12 1.57 7.47
CA LYS A 145 -17.53 2.58 6.46
C LYS A 145 -16.58 2.65 5.26
N THR A 146 -15.38 2.09 5.38
CA THR A 146 -14.36 2.07 4.33
C THR A 146 -14.77 1.12 3.21
N VAL A 147 -14.72 1.60 1.97
CA VAL A 147 -15.06 0.78 0.79
C VAL A 147 -13.79 0.14 0.22
N VAL A 148 -13.78 -1.19 0.10
CA VAL A 148 -12.73 -1.91 -0.65
C VAL A 148 -13.13 -2.01 -2.12
N VAL A 149 -12.25 -1.62 -3.02
CA VAL A 149 -12.48 -1.56 -4.47
C VAL A 149 -11.38 -2.35 -5.18
N GLU A 150 -11.78 -3.28 -6.05
CA GLU A 150 -10.86 -3.93 -6.98
C GLU A 150 -10.60 -3.05 -8.21
N ILE A 151 -9.33 -2.87 -8.57
CA ILE A 151 -8.89 -2.13 -9.76
C ILE A 151 -7.85 -2.93 -10.55
#